data_AF-A0A414JB94-F1
#
_entry.id   AF-A0A414JB94-F1
#
_cell.length_a   1.000
_cell.length_b   1.000
_cell.length_c   1.000
_cell.angle_alpha   90.00
_cell.angle_beta   90.00
_cell.angle_gamma   90.00
#
_symmetry.space_group_name_H-M   'P 1'
#
loop_
_entity.id
_entity.type
_entity.pdbx_description
1 polymer ?
#
loop_
_entity_poly.entity_id
_entity_poly.type
_entity_poly.pdbx_seq_one_letter_code
_entity_poly.pdbx_strand_id
1 'polypeptide(L)'
;MDFKQQYFSIWREVWDLHKKYHNIRADDEKAWERLDQECKQLDQQYKNKSEQKFAQSLLLGVVAELERSSKDAGETGTTTTTQP
;
A
#
# COMPACT_ATOMS: atom_id res chain seq x y z
N MET A 1 2.75 16.30 -20.35
CA MET A 1 1.60 15.97 -19.49
C MET A 1 1.22 17.23 -18.75
N ASP A 2 -0.07 17.56 -18.65
CA ASP A 2 -0.48 18.63 -17.74
C ASP A 2 -0.37 18.16 -16.27
N PHE A 3 -0.36 19.12 -15.33
CA PHE A 3 -0.26 18.85 -13.90
C PHE A 3 -1.29 17.80 -13.43
N LYS A 4 -2.55 17.88 -13.89
CA LYS A 4 -3.62 17.00 -13.44
C LYS A 4 -3.37 15.57 -13.91
N GLN A 5 -3.02 15.39 -15.17
CA GLN A 5 -2.73 14.06 -15.74
C GLN A 5 -1.54 13.41 -15.06
N GLN A 6 -0.50 14.19 -14.77
CA GLN A 6 0.70 13.68 -14.13
C GLN A 6 0.44 13.21 -12.69
N TYR A 7 -0.17 14.06 -11.87
CA TYR A 7 -0.46 13.71 -10.47
C TYR A 7 -1.53 12.62 -10.35
N PHE A 8 -2.54 12.63 -11.24
CA PHE A 8 -3.53 11.57 -11.27
C PHE A 8 -2.93 10.22 -11.67
N SER A 9 -1.95 10.19 -12.58
CA SER A 9 -1.26 8.95 -12.94
C SER A 9 -0.49 8.37 -11.75
N ILE A 10 0.23 9.22 -11.00
CA ILE A 10 0.94 8.81 -9.77
C ILE A 10 -0.05 8.24 -8.76
N TRP A 11 -1.14 8.97 -8.49
CA TRP A 11 -2.18 8.52 -7.57
C TRP A 11 -2.79 7.18 -8.00
N ARG A 12 -3.06 7.00 -9.29
CA ARG A 12 -3.61 5.74 -9.83
C ARG A 12 -2.66 4.57 -9.64
N GLU A 13 -1.37 4.74 -9.94
CA GLU A 13 -0.37 3.69 -9.76
C GLU A 13 -0.27 3.25 -8.30
N VAL A 14 -0.26 4.20 -7.37
CA VAL A 14 -0.24 3.90 -5.93
C VAL A 14 -1.57 3.28 -5.46
N TRP A 15 -2.70 3.71 -6.00
CA TRP A 15 -4.00 3.09 -5.76
C TRP A 15 -4.05 1.64 -6.24
N ASP A 16 -3.50 1.33 -7.41
CA ASP A 16 -3.45 -0.04 -7.92
C ASP A 16 -2.61 -0.96 -7.02
N LEU A 17 -1.54 -0.43 -6.43
CA LEU A 17 -0.75 -1.12 -5.40
C LEU A 17 -1.58 -1.34 -4.13
N HIS A 18 -2.29 -0.32 -3.61
CA HIS A 18 -3.19 -0.51 -2.48
C HIS A 18 -4.25 -1.59 -2.73
N LYS A 19 -4.94 -1.52 -3.88
CA LYS A 19 -5.97 -2.49 -4.30
C LYS A 19 -5.41 -3.91 -4.39
N LYS A 20 -4.18 -4.08 -4.88
CA LYS A 20 -3.53 -5.39 -5.00
C LYS A 20 -3.27 -6.05 -3.65
N TYR A 21 -2.93 -5.26 -2.63
CA TYR A 21 -2.52 -5.76 -1.32
C TYR A 21 -3.55 -5.52 -0.20
N HIS A 22 -4.76 -5.02 -0.51
CA HIS A 22 -5.77 -4.59 0.47
C HIS A 22 -6.13 -5.60 1.58
N ASN A 23 -5.90 -6.91 1.35
CA ASN A 23 -6.17 -7.99 2.29
C ASN A 23 -4.91 -8.82 2.62
N ILE A 24 -3.73 -8.18 2.57
CA ILE A 24 -2.48 -8.81 2.98
C ILE A 24 -2.55 -9.19 4.45
N ARG A 25 -2.13 -10.42 4.78
CA ARG A 25 -2.08 -10.89 6.17
C ARG A 25 -0.78 -10.43 6.82
N ALA A 26 -0.82 -10.19 8.13
CA ALA A 26 0.36 -9.81 8.89
C ALA A 26 1.48 -10.87 8.83
N ASP A 27 1.13 -12.15 8.68
CA ASP A 27 2.07 -13.28 8.61
C ASP A 27 2.50 -13.65 7.18
N ASP A 28 2.00 -12.97 6.14
CA ASP A 28 2.38 -13.24 4.74
C ASP A 28 3.66 -12.47 4.34
N GLU A 29 4.80 -12.90 4.90
CA GLU A 29 6.11 -12.29 4.66
C GLU A 29 6.44 -12.14 3.17
N LYS A 30 6.07 -13.14 2.34
CA LYS A 30 6.31 -13.10 0.89
C LYS A 30 5.50 -12.01 0.19
N ALA A 31 4.27 -11.76 0.63
CA ALA A 31 3.47 -10.66 0.09
C ALA A 31 4.06 -9.30 0.50
N TRP A 32 4.57 -9.18 1.74
CA TRP A 32 5.22 -7.96 2.23
C TRP A 32 6.53 -7.66 1.49
N GLU A 33 7.34 -8.68 1.22
CA GLU A 33 8.55 -8.54 0.41
C GLU A 33 8.23 -8.06 -1.02
N ARG A 34 7.18 -8.61 -1.64
CA ARG A 34 6.75 -8.18 -2.98
C ARG A 34 6.24 -6.74 -2.97
N LEU A 35 5.47 -6.36 -1.95
CA LEU A 35 4.99 -4.99 -1.75
C LEU A 35 6.18 -4.02 -1.64
N ASP A 36 7.19 -4.33 -0.82
CA ASP A 36 8.40 -3.52 -0.68
C ASP A 36 9.16 -3.37 -2.02
N GLN A 37 9.30 -4.46 -2.78
CA GLN A 37 9.93 -4.43 -4.09
C GLN A 37 9.16 -3.54 -5.08
N GLU A 38 7.83 -3.62 -5.12
CA GLU A 38 6.99 -2.81 -6.00
C GLU A 38 7.00 -1.32 -5.60
N CYS A 39 7.00 -1.02 -4.29
CA CYS A 39 7.20 0.34 -3.78
C CYS A 39 8.55 0.92 -4.24
N LYS A 40 9.63 0.14 -4.14
CA LYS A 40 10.98 0.56 -4.61
C LYS A 40 11.00 0.80 -6.11
N GLN A 41 10.32 -0.03 -6.90
CA GLN A 41 10.22 0.16 -8.35
C GLN A 41 9.47 1.44 -8.70
N LEU A 42 8.36 1.72 -8.04
CA LEU A 42 7.59 2.97 -8.23
C LEU A 42 8.41 4.20 -7.81
N ASP A 43 9.08 4.20 -6.65
CA ASP A 43 9.96 5.30 -6.27
C ASP A 43 11.07 5.54 -7.30
N GLN A 44 11.68 4.46 -7.79
CA GLN A 44 12.72 4.53 -8.82
C GLN A 44 12.19 5.08 -10.17
N GLN A 45 10.93 4.78 -10.54
CA GLN A 45 10.27 5.35 -11.72
C GLN A 45 10.13 6.88 -11.64
N TYR A 46 10.02 7.42 -10.43
CA TYR A 46 9.91 8.85 -10.18
C TYR A 46 11.24 9.50 -9.76
N LYS A 47 12.35 8.76 -9.74
CA LYS A 47 13.66 9.29 -9.33
C LYS A 47 14.05 10.54 -10.12
N ASN A 48 14.50 11.56 -9.39
CA ASN A 48 14.91 12.87 -9.92
C ASN A 48 13.78 13.68 -10.60
N LYS A 49 12.52 13.24 -10.48
CA LYS A 49 11.35 14.02 -10.93
C LYS A 49 10.82 14.88 -9.78
N SER A 50 10.16 15.99 -10.12
CA SER A 50 9.66 16.93 -9.11
C SER A 50 8.58 16.30 -8.21
N GLU A 51 7.92 15.26 -8.70
CA GLU A 51 6.81 14.56 -8.05
C GLU A 51 7.27 13.35 -7.23
N GLN A 52 8.57 13.04 -7.18
CA GLN A 52 9.08 11.89 -6.44
C GLN A 52 8.63 11.93 -4.97
N LYS A 53 8.74 13.09 -4.32
CA LYS A 53 8.31 13.26 -2.92
C LYS A 53 6.82 13.01 -2.74
N PHE A 54 6.01 13.38 -3.74
CA PHE A 54 4.58 13.11 -3.72
C PHE A 54 4.30 11.61 -3.84
N ALA A 55 4.96 10.91 -4.77
CA ALA A 55 4.86 9.46 -4.90
C ALA A 55 5.29 8.75 -3.61
N GLN A 56 6.43 9.13 -3.02
CA GLN A 56 6.91 8.58 -1.74
C GLN A 56 5.91 8.79 -0.60
N SER A 57 5.30 9.97 -0.50
CA SER A 57 4.30 10.27 0.53
C SER A 57 3.05 9.39 0.38
N LEU A 58 2.60 9.16 -0.85
CA LEU A 58 1.47 8.26 -1.14
C LEU A 58 1.81 6.80 -0.83
N LEU A 59 2.99 6.32 -1.23
CA LEU A 59 3.45 4.96 -0.94
C LEU A 59 3.50 4.69 0.57
N LEU A 60 4.08 5.61 1.34
CA LEU A 60 4.11 5.51 2.81
C LEU A 60 2.69 5.47 3.41
N GLY A 61 1.78 6.31 2.90
CA GLY A 61 0.39 6.32 3.34
C GLY A 61 -0.34 5.00 3.09
N VAL A 62 -0.11 4.39 1.91
CA VAL A 62 -0.68 3.08 1.56
C VAL A 62 -0.09 1.96 2.41
N VAL A 63 1.24 1.91 2.58
CA VAL A 63 1.87 0.88 3.42
C VAL A 63 1.35 0.96 4.86
N ALA A 64 1.26 2.18 5.42
CA ALA A 64 0.71 2.37 6.76
C ALA A 64 -0.77 1.94 6.90
N GLU A 65 -1.58 2.11 5.84
CA GLU A 65 -2.96 1.61 5.83
C GLU A 65 -3.01 0.07 5.78
N LEU A 66 -2.19 -0.54 4.93
CA LEU A 66 -2.08 -2.01 4.84
C LEU A 66 -1.58 -2.63 6.15
N GLU A 67 -0.65 -1.98 6.85
CA GLU A 67 -0.18 -2.40 8.16
C GLU A 67 -1.27 -2.31 9.24
N ARG A 68 -2.20 -1.34 9.13
CA ARG A 68 -3.37 -1.26 10.02
C ARG A 68 -4.36 -2.37 9.71
N SER A 69 -4.78 -2.49 8.45
CA SER A 69 -5.80 -3.46 8.04
C SER A 69 -5.35 -4.92 8.24
N SER A 70 -4.07 -5.21 8.05
CA SER A 70 -3.52 -6.55 8.27
C SER A 70 -3.52 -7.01 9.73
N LYS A 71 -3.49 -6.07 10.69
CA LYS A 71 -3.60 -6.36 12.13
C LYS A 71 -5.06 -6.67 12.50
N ASP A 72 -6.00 -5.90 11.98
CA ASP A 72 -7.43 -6.10 12.20
C ASP A 72 -7.91 -7.45 11.61
N ALA A 73 -7.33 -7.87 10.47
CA ALA A 73 -7.57 -9.19 9.89
C ALA A 73 -7.08 -10.36 10.77
N GLY A 74 -6.11 -10.13 11.65
CA GLY A 74 -5.62 -11.12 12.62
C GLY A 74 -6.51 -11.26 13.86
N GLU A 75 -7.16 -10.17 14.29
CA GLU A 75 -8.00 -10.14 15.50
C GLU A 75 -9.40 -10.72 15.28
N THR A 76 -9.93 -10.63 14.05
CA THR A 76 -11.26 -11.17 13.68
C THR A 76 -11.33 -12.71 13.66
N GLY A 77 -10.22 -13.41 13.87
CA GLY A 77 -10.19 -14.88 14.00
C GLY A 77 -10.49 -15.43 15.41
N THR A 78 -10.67 -14.60 16.44
CA THR A 78 -10.78 -15.08 17.86
C THR A 78 -11.95 -14.51 18.67
N THR A 79 -13.05 -14.09 18.04
CA THR A 79 -14.26 -13.77 18.83
C THR A 79 -15.53 -14.20 18.10
N THR A 80 -16.01 -15.41 18.38
CA THR A 80 -17.42 -15.68 18.73
C THR A 80 -17.54 -17.11 19.30
N THR A 81 -17.59 -17.24 20.62
CA THR A 81 -18.48 -18.19 21.30
C THR A 81 -18.82 -17.56 22.64
N THR A 82 -19.86 -16.73 22.64
CA THR A 82 -20.52 -16.27 23.87
C THR A 82 -21.62 -17.29 24.19
N GLN A 83 -21.47 -17.99 25.29
CA GLN A 83 -22.50 -18.81 25.92
C GLN A 83 -23.31 -17.93 26.89
N PRO A 84 -24.63 -18.12 26.97
CA PRO A 84 -25.18 -18.67 28.22
C PRO A 84 -25.86 -20.02 28.03
#